data_AF-A0A7V9ZDN9-F1
#
_entry.id   AF-A0A7V9ZDN9-F1
#
_cell.length_a   1.000
_cell.length_b   1.000
_cell.length_c   1.000
_cell.angle_alpha   90.00
_cell.angle_beta   90.00
_cell.angle_gamma   90.00
#
_symmetry.space_group_name_H-M   'P 1'
#
loop_
_entity.id
_entity.type
_entity.pdbx_description
1 polymer ?
#
loop_
_entity_poly.entity_id
_entity_poly.type
_entity_poly.pdbx_seq_one_letter_code
_entity_poly.pdbx_strand_id
1 'polypeptide(L)'
;MKNSIPLMLNRALTLLLITVFVVSPVWATCGGGGGGGVGGMSGGGGGGSTPTVYYVPWKVRAPKDPAPLGLVLYWFPASMDELQKSSLRASRPLSLYATQCISMEVGDTQVPNADKLIGSSKLPVAVLANADGTPITKLENTGGKLKVEQVEKLVESEVKQRESALDDQLKDARARATAGDKETAVKLYRSVADRKCMFPRKAKDAAKELKKLGMNDIAAIPPAPVFDRQLSALIERTMQRGLVAEMNSHYTLAEKFYLKAGTMDPADPAPLRYLGELYRHHIGDWAKARMTFEAILNMPVDSLSRAVALHGLGKMTIHEGEFKKGLSLMEQSVAEFPLALAYRNLAVYWNSEGDFARGNEYTQKALALDPKDPYNLVFAAVFMAAAGKRDEALQIARANVRLLPASYNLAAIYAQNGQREKALAFLKRHFYQYERYQSVRAKEMMEARVDAVFDSLRADPAFIALTHEADGRLPMPMKPMGTRAGANR
;
A
#
# COMPACT_ATOMS: atom_id res chain seq x y z
N MET A 1 1.71 -53.54 42.08
CA MET A 1 2.53 -52.79 41.10
C MET A 1 1.84 -51.45 40.85
N LYS A 2 2.32 -50.35 41.46
CA LYS A 2 1.81 -48.99 41.22
C LYS A 2 2.77 -48.31 40.24
N ASN A 3 2.34 -48.19 38.98
CA ASN A 3 3.07 -47.43 37.95
C ASN A 3 3.07 -45.95 38.35
N SER A 4 4.20 -45.52 38.90
CA SER A 4 4.46 -44.11 39.21
C SER A 4 5.12 -43.51 37.97
N ILE A 5 4.34 -42.78 37.16
CA ILE A 5 4.91 -41.98 36.07
C ILE A 5 5.82 -40.92 36.72
N PRO A 6 7.08 -40.76 36.29
CA PRO A 6 8.04 -39.91 36.98
C PRO A 6 7.62 -38.44 36.91
N LEU A 7 7.61 -37.77 38.07
CA LEU A 7 7.26 -36.36 38.29
C LEU A 7 7.96 -35.38 37.31
N MET A 8 9.12 -35.77 36.79
CA MET A 8 9.89 -35.04 35.78
C MET A 8 9.19 -34.98 34.41
N LEU A 9 8.49 -36.05 34.01
CA LEU A 9 7.78 -36.09 32.72
C LEU A 9 6.58 -35.13 32.73
N ASN A 10 5.87 -35.02 33.86
CA ASN A 10 4.78 -34.06 34.03
C ASN A 10 5.28 -32.61 34.03
N ARG A 11 6.44 -32.32 34.62
CA ARG A 11 7.02 -30.96 34.57
C ARG A 11 7.47 -30.58 33.16
N ALA A 12 8.09 -31.51 32.42
CA ALA A 12 8.47 -31.28 31.03
C ALA A 12 7.25 -31.08 30.12
N LEU A 13 6.19 -31.87 30.30
CA LEU A 13 4.94 -31.73 29.55
C LEU A 13 4.23 -30.40 29.87
N THR A 14 4.28 -29.95 31.13
CA THR A 14 3.70 -28.68 31.58
C THR A 14 4.50 -27.49 31.04
N LEU A 15 5.83 -27.55 31.02
CA LEU A 15 6.69 -26.53 30.40
C LEU A 15 6.55 -26.49 28.87
N LEU A 16 6.32 -27.65 28.23
CA LEU A 16 6.02 -27.75 26.79
C LEU A 16 4.63 -27.17 26.48
N LEU A 17 3.61 -27.46 27.30
CA LEU A 17 2.28 -26.87 27.17
C LEU A 17 2.30 -25.37 27.43
N ILE A 18 3.06 -24.89 28.42
CA ILE A 18 3.23 -23.45 28.69
C ILE A 18 3.99 -22.78 27.53
N THR A 19 5.03 -23.39 26.95
CA THR A 19 5.71 -22.81 25.78
C THR A 19 4.86 -22.86 24.50
N VAL A 20 3.97 -23.87 24.33
CA VAL A 20 2.99 -23.91 23.24
C VAL A 20 1.88 -22.85 23.42
N PHE A 21 1.48 -22.54 24.65
CA PHE A 21 0.48 -21.51 24.97
C PHE A 21 1.04 -20.08 25.04
N VAL A 22 2.33 -19.89 25.32
CA VAL A 22 2.95 -18.55 25.44
C VAL A 22 3.42 -17.98 24.09
N VAL A 23 3.46 -18.78 23.01
CA VAL A 23 4.03 -18.33 21.70
C VAL A 23 3.04 -18.44 20.52
N SER A 24 1.76 -18.68 20.82
CA SER A 24 0.71 -18.69 19.80
C SER A 24 -0.16 -17.44 19.98
N PRO A 25 -0.22 -16.52 19.00
CA PRO A 25 -1.27 -15.50 18.98
C PRO A 25 -2.59 -16.24 18.72
N VAL A 26 -3.40 -16.41 19.77
CA VAL A 26 -4.67 -17.18 19.74
C VAL A 26 -5.87 -16.29 19.40
N TRP A 27 -5.69 -14.96 19.31
CA TRP A 27 -6.81 -14.01 19.31
C TRP A 27 -6.76 -12.94 18.21
N ALA A 28 -5.86 -13.08 17.24
CA ALA A 28 -5.76 -12.16 16.13
C ALA A 28 -7.12 -12.03 15.42
N THR A 29 -7.70 -10.84 15.46
CA THR A 29 -8.91 -10.52 14.70
C THR A 29 -8.54 -9.63 13.52
N CYS A 30 -9.31 -9.74 12.45
CA CYS A 30 -9.13 -8.94 11.24
C CYS A 30 -9.96 -7.64 11.27
N GLY A 31 -10.66 -7.40 12.38
CA GLY A 31 -11.79 -6.47 12.46
C GLY A 31 -11.41 -5.01 12.25
N GLY A 32 -11.85 -4.44 11.13
CA GLY A 32 -11.57 -3.05 10.77
C GLY A 32 -12.26 -2.71 9.45
N GLY A 33 -13.57 -2.87 9.41
CA GLY A 33 -14.34 -2.79 8.17
C GLY A 33 -14.21 -1.44 7.46
N GLY A 34 -14.08 -1.50 6.12
CA GLY A 34 -14.54 -0.47 5.19
C GLY A 34 -13.65 0.75 4.89
N GLY A 35 -12.33 0.60 4.70
CA GLY A 35 -11.45 1.71 4.30
C GLY A 35 -10.48 1.41 3.14
N GLY A 36 -10.71 0.32 2.40
CA GLY A 36 -9.93 -0.10 1.24
C GLY A 36 -10.59 0.28 -0.10
N GLY A 37 -10.09 -0.27 -1.20
CA GLY A 37 -10.53 0.12 -2.55
C GLY A 37 -9.69 1.27 -3.12
N VAL A 38 -10.10 1.78 -4.29
CA VAL A 38 -9.50 2.93 -4.99
C VAL A 38 -7.96 2.85 -5.13
N GLY A 39 -7.48 1.63 -5.35
CA GLY A 39 -6.05 1.35 -5.51
C GLY A 39 -5.24 1.46 -4.22
N GLY A 40 -5.85 1.35 -3.04
CA GLY A 40 -5.11 1.21 -1.79
C GLY A 40 -4.53 2.52 -1.22
N MET A 41 -4.97 3.67 -1.73
CA MET A 41 -4.82 4.96 -1.05
C MET A 41 -6.12 5.27 -0.35
N SER A 42 -6.07 5.96 0.80
CA SER A 42 -7.27 6.53 1.38
C SER A 42 -7.91 7.46 0.35
N GLY A 43 -9.12 7.11 -0.10
CA GLY A 43 -9.94 7.99 -0.91
C GLY A 43 -10.28 9.21 -0.08
N GLY A 44 -9.45 10.26 -0.18
CA GLY A 44 -9.70 11.58 0.37
C GLY A 44 -10.93 12.18 -0.33
N GLY A 45 -12.11 11.67 0.01
CA GLY A 45 -13.40 12.15 -0.42
C GLY A 45 -13.80 13.39 0.37
N GLY A 46 -12.97 14.43 0.31
CA GLY A 46 -13.38 15.79 0.61
C GLY A 46 -13.87 16.42 -0.69
N GLY A 47 -15.17 16.75 -0.76
CA GLY A 47 -15.82 17.22 -1.98
C GLY A 47 -15.06 18.35 -2.69
N GLY A 48 -14.83 18.18 -3.99
CA GLY A 48 -14.42 19.26 -4.91
C GLY A 48 -13.20 19.01 -5.78
N SER A 49 -12.34 18.03 -5.47
CA SER A 49 -11.11 17.76 -6.27
C SER A 49 -11.29 16.66 -7.32
N THR A 50 -10.61 16.81 -8.46
CA THR A 50 -10.54 15.79 -9.52
C THR A 50 -10.03 14.44 -8.97
N PRO A 51 -10.65 13.30 -9.33
CA PRO A 51 -10.22 11.98 -8.87
C PRO A 51 -8.77 11.70 -9.27
N THR A 52 -7.91 11.47 -8.27
CA THR A 52 -6.48 11.22 -8.48
C THR A 52 -6.19 9.72 -8.52
N VAL A 53 -5.54 9.27 -9.59
CA VAL A 53 -5.24 7.85 -9.84
C VAL A 53 -3.75 7.51 -9.82
N TYR A 54 -2.89 8.49 -10.14
CA TYR A 54 -1.44 8.37 -10.15
C TYR A 54 -0.82 9.17 -9.02
N TYR A 55 -0.70 8.54 -7.85
CA TYR A 55 0.06 9.09 -6.75
C TYR A 55 1.55 8.85 -6.99
N VAL A 56 2.36 9.89 -6.86
CA VAL A 56 3.82 9.76 -6.92
C VAL A 56 4.29 9.16 -5.59
N PRO A 57 5.11 8.10 -5.59
CA PRO A 57 5.50 7.34 -4.40
C PRO A 57 6.62 8.05 -3.62
N TRP A 58 6.36 9.30 -3.22
CA TRP A 58 7.24 10.11 -2.41
C TRP A 58 7.51 9.46 -1.05
N LYS A 59 8.74 8.99 -0.83
CA LYS A 59 9.15 8.32 0.42
C LYS A 59 10.13 9.20 1.20
N VAL A 60 9.93 9.31 2.52
CA VAL A 60 10.98 9.81 3.42
C VAL A 60 11.96 8.66 3.68
N ARG A 61 13.21 8.84 3.28
CA ARG A 61 14.24 7.79 3.41
C ARG A 61 14.61 7.58 4.88
N ALA A 62 14.53 6.34 5.34
CA ALA A 62 15.02 5.93 6.64
C ALA A 62 16.51 5.53 6.58
N PRO A 63 17.29 5.65 7.68
CA PRO A 63 18.71 5.25 7.69
C PRO A 63 18.98 3.79 7.28
N LYS A 64 17.98 2.92 7.45
CA LYS A 64 18.04 1.49 7.11
C LYS A 64 17.58 1.17 5.68
N ASP A 65 17.07 2.16 4.95
CA ASP A 65 16.63 1.92 3.57
C ASP A 65 17.85 1.62 2.68
N PRO A 66 17.74 0.69 1.72
CA PRO A 66 18.82 0.38 0.81
C PRO A 66 19.22 1.60 -0.03
N ALA A 67 20.48 1.63 -0.49
CA ALA A 67 20.94 2.66 -1.42
C ALA A 67 20.04 2.70 -2.68
N PRO A 68 19.77 3.89 -3.23
CA PRO A 68 19.01 3.98 -4.47
C PRO A 68 19.77 3.30 -5.61
N LEU A 69 19.06 2.56 -6.47
CA LEU A 69 19.68 1.79 -7.56
C LEU A 69 20.00 2.66 -8.81
N GLY A 70 19.54 3.90 -8.85
CA GLY A 70 19.69 4.78 -10.02
C GLY A 70 19.61 6.26 -9.65
N LEU A 71 18.81 7.02 -10.38
CA LEU A 71 18.64 8.44 -10.07
C LEU A 71 17.81 8.62 -8.80
N VAL A 72 18.01 9.73 -8.12
CA VAL A 72 17.14 10.17 -7.02
C VAL A 72 16.57 11.53 -7.35
N LEU A 73 15.25 11.63 -7.37
CA LEU A 73 14.53 12.88 -7.40
C LEU A 73 14.16 13.24 -5.96
N TYR A 74 14.85 14.25 -5.42
CA TYR A 74 14.53 14.83 -4.13
C TYR A 74 13.51 15.95 -4.28
N TRP A 75 12.52 15.97 -3.41
CA TRP A 75 11.64 17.09 -3.15
C TRP A 75 11.86 17.56 -1.71
N PHE A 76 12.38 18.77 -1.56
CA PHE A 76 12.50 19.44 -0.27
C PHE A 76 11.33 20.40 -0.12
N PRO A 77 10.26 20.04 0.62
CA PRO A 77 9.09 20.88 0.79
C PRO A 77 9.39 22.07 1.71
N ALA A 78 8.64 23.16 1.55
CA ALA A 78 8.75 24.30 2.48
C ALA A 78 8.07 24.04 3.83
N SER A 79 7.07 23.16 3.85
CA SER A 79 6.30 22.78 5.04
C SER A 79 5.45 21.54 4.77
N MET A 80 4.89 20.94 5.82
CA MET A 80 3.89 19.88 5.67
C MET A 80 2.63 20.32 4.93
N ASP A 81 2.24 21.60 5.05
CA ASP A 81 1.07 22.14 4.33
C ASP A 81 1.34 22.22 2.82
N GLU A 82 2.55 22.61 2.43
CA GLU A 82 2.98 22.59 1.03
C GLU A 82 3.04 21.16 0.51
N LEU A 83 3.67 20.24 1.26
CA LEU A 83 3.72 18.81 0.92
C LEU A 83 2.32 18.24 0.65
N GLN A 84 1.33 18.59 1.48
CA GLN A 84 -0.04 18.10 1.35
C GLN A 84 -0.81 18.71 0.18
N LYS A 85 -0.58 19.97 -0.16
CA LYS A 85 -1.33 20.70 -1.21
C LYS A 85 -0.63 20.75 -2.56
N SER A 86 0.61 20.28 -2.65
CA SER A 86 1.42 20.37 -3.86
C SER A 86 0.88 19.50 -5.00
N SER A 87 0.99 20.01 -6.23
CA SER A 87 0.72 19.24 -7.44
C SER A 87 1.68 18.07 -7.63
N LEU A 88 2.86 18.10 -7.00
CA LEU A 88 3.86 17.03 -7.10
C LEU A 88 3.35 15.68 -6.57
N ARG A 89 2.30 15.67 -5.75
CA ARG A 89 1.70 14.45 -5.22
C ARG A 89 1.09 13.56 -6.31
N ALA A 90 0.73 14.12 -7.46
CA ALA A 90 0.01 13.41 -8.51
C ALA A 90 0.64 13.66 -9.89
N SER A 91 1.16 12.60 -10.50
CA SER A 91 1.74 12.65 -11.85
C SER A 91 1.92 11.23 -12.39
N ARG A 92 1.32 10.94 -13.55
CA ARG A 92 1.56 9.68 -14.25
C ARG A 92 3.03 9.56 -14.67
N PRO A 93 3.66 10.53 -15.36
CA PRO A 93 5.07 10.43 -15.73
C PRO A 93 6.00 10.15 -14.54
N LEU A 94 5.87 10.89 -13.43
CA LEU A 94 6.72 10.67 -12.26
C LEU A 94 6.45 9.30 -11.61
N SER A 95 5.19 8.86 -11.52
CA SER A 95 4.88 7.51 -11.01
C SER A 95 5.48 6.40 -11.89
N LEU A 96 5.53 6.58 -13.21
CA LEU A 96 6.19 5.63 -14.11
C LEU A 96 7.71 5.68 -13.98
N TYR A 97 8.30 6.87 -13.82
CA TYR A 97 9.74 6.96 -13.55
C TYR A 97 10.14 6.26 -12.26
N ALA A 98 9.24 6.22 -11.26
CA ALA A 98 9.46 5.46 -10.03
C ALA A 98 9.55 3.93 -10.25
N THR A 99 9.08 3.40 -11.37
CA THR A 99 9.27 1.99 -11.75
C THR A 99 10.58 1.74 -12.53
N GLN A 100 11.28 2.82 -12.91
CA GLN A 100 12.46 2.81 -13.79
C GLN A 100 13.78 3.15 -13.08
N CYS A 101 13.94 2.70 -11.84
CA CYS A 101 15.11 2.99 -11.01
C CYS A 101 15.36 4.50 -10.80
N ILE A 102 14.29 5.29 -10.70
CA ILE A 102 14.33 6.67 -10.23
C ILE A 102 13.61 6.74 -8.89
N SER A 103 14.36 6.90 -7.80
CA SER A 103 13.79 7.00 -6.46
C SER A 103 13.12 8.36 -6.25
N MET A 104 11.92 8.37 -5.68
CA MET A 104 11.15 9.57 -5.35
C MET A 104 11.26 9.82 -3.86
N GLU A 105 12.00 10.85 -3.46
CA GLU A 105 12.34 11.09 -2.06
C GLU A 105 11.89 12.46 -1.57
N VAL A 106 11.24 12.48 -0.41
CA VAL A 106 10.99 13.72 0.33
C VAL A 106 12.19 13.92 1.24
N GLY A 107 12.90 15.03 1.02
CA GLY A 107 14.07 15.39 1.80
C GLY A 107 13.78 16.48 2.82
N ASP A 108 14.53 16.44 3.91
CA ASP A 108 14.67 17.53 4.87
C ASP A 108 16.17 17.76 5.15
N THR A 109 16.49 18.53 6.19
CA THR A 109 17.88 18.80 6.59
C THR A 109 18.63 17.58 7.11
N GLN A 110 17.95 16.45 7.38
CA GLN A 110 18.56 15.21 7.84
C GLN A 110 19.03 14.32 6.69
N VAL A 111 18.64 14.62 5.45
CA VAL A 111 19.18 13.92 4.27
C VAL A 111 20.70 14.09 4.26
N PRO A 112 21.49 13.00 4.18
CA PRO A 112 22.93 13.11 4.05
C PRO A 112 23.25 13.98 2.84
N ASN A 113 24.11 15.00 3.01
CA ASN A 113 24.46 16.00 2.00
C ASN A 113 23.37 17.04 1.62
N ALA A 114 22.29 17.18 2.41
CA ALA A 114 21.21 18.16 2.18
C ALA A 114 21.74 19.58 1.87
N ASP A 115 22.77 20.05 2.59
CA ASP A 115 23.38 21.37 2.34
C ASP A 115 23.90 21.54 0.91
N LYS A 116 24.42 20.46 0.30
CA LYS A 116 24.89 20.47 -1.10
C LYS A 116 23.73 20.37 -2.09
N LEU A 117 22.71 19.58 -1.78
CA LEU A 117 21.52 19.42 -2.63
C LEU A 117 20.71 20.72 -2.69
N ILE A 118 20.45 21.32 -1.52
CA ILE A 118 19.65 22.54 -1.37
C ILE A 118 20.50 23.76 -1.71
N GLY A 119 21.71 23.89 -1.14
CA GLY A 119 22.54 25.09 -1.26
C GLY A 119 21.83 26.32 -0.71
N SER A 120 21.88 27.44 -1.44
CA SER A 120 21.21 28.70 -1.08
C SER A 120 19.74 28.80 -1.57
N SER A 121 19.16 27.70 -2.07
CA SER A 121 17.80 27.68 -2.59
C SER A 121 16.77 28.00 -1.52
N LYS A 122 15.72 28.71 -1.92
CA LYS A 122 14.52 28.85 -1.08
C LYS A 122 13.66 27.60 -1.26
N LEU A 123 13.04 27.13 -0.20
CA LEU A 123 12.12 25.99 -0.28
C LEU A 123 10.73 26.45 -0.79
N PRO A 124 9.98 25.60 -1.51
CA PRO A 124 10.34 24.23 -1.89
C PRO A 124 11.37 24.18 -3.04
N VAL A 125 12.11 23.07 -3.15
CA VAL A 125 13.06 22.83 -4.25
C VAL A 125 13.05 21.37 -4.67
N ALA A 126 13.20 21.09 -5.97
CA ALA A 126 13.38 19.74 -6.49
C ALA A 126 14.79 19.57 -7.04
N VAL A 127 15.45 18.47 -6.70
CA VAL A 127 16.83 18.18 -7.11
C VAL A 127 16.90 16.78 -7.69
N LEU A 128 17.41 16.65 -8.90
CA LEU A 128 17.75 15.35 -9.48
C LEU A 128 19.23 15.08 -9.26
N ALA A 129 19.53 13.92 -8.70
CA ALA A 129 20.86 13.51 -8.31
C ALA A 129 21.17 12.08 -8.76
N ASN A 130 22.46 11.75 -8.79
CA ASN A 130 22.92 10.37 -8.92
C ASN A 130 22.62 9.58 -7.63
N ALA A 131 22.77 8.25 -7.69
CA ALA A 131 22.55 7.34 -6.55
C ALA A 131 23.38 7.67 -5.30
N ASP A 132 24.54 8.31 -5.49
CA ASP A 132 25.45 8.74 -4.44
C ASP A 132 25.08 10.11 -3.83
N GLY A 133 23.97 10.71 -4.28
CA GLY A 133 23.53 12.04 -3.86
C GLY A 133 24.25 13.20 -4.54
N THR A 134 25.07 12.96 -5.56
CA THR A 134 25.69 14.06 -6.32
C THR A 134 24.63 14.76 -7.18
N PRO A 135 24.40 16.08 -7.01
CA PRO A 135 23.38 16.80 -7.76
C PRO A 135 23.73 16.88 -9.25
N ILE A 136 22.72 16.65 -10.09
CA ILE A 136 22.81 16.79 -11.55
C ILE A 136 22.18 18.10 -11.97
N THR A 137 20.95 18.34 -11.54
CA THR A 137 20.18 19.54 -11.87
C THR A 137 19.16 19.84 -10.78
N LYS A 138 18.72 21.09 -10.71
CA LYS A 138 17.87 21.62 -9.66
C LYS A 138 16.80 22.54 -10.24
N LEU A 139 15.59 22.45 -9.69
CA LEU A 139 14.46 23.31 -10.02
C LEU A 139 14.08 24.16 -8.82
N GLU A 140 14.31 25.47 -8.96
CA GLU A 140 13.91 26.48 -7.98
C GLU A 140 12.39 26.71 -7.99
N ASN A 141 11.81 27.00 -6.83
CA ASN A 141 10.41 27.41 -6.78
C ASN A 141 10.18 28.78 -7.42
N THR A 142 8.97 28.98 -7.92
CA THR A 142 8.46 30.30 -8.32
C THR A 142 7.33 30.68 -7.36
N GLY A 143 7.53 31.71 -6.55
CA GLY A 143 6.52 32.18 -5.59
C GLY A 143 6.19 31.15 -4.50
N GLY A 144 7.17 30.38 -4.03
CA GLY A 144 7.00 29.37 -2.99
C GLY A 144 6.34 28.07 -3.48
N LYS A 145 6.25 27.85 -4.80
CA LYS A 145 5.62 26.67 -5.39
C LYS A 145 6.49 26.01 -6.47
N LEU A 146 6.45 24.69 -6.53
CA LEU A 146 6.92 23.89 -7.66
C LEU A 146 5.72 23.40 -8.46
N LYS A 147 5.79 23.50 -9.79
CA LYS A 147 4.77 22.94 -10.69
C LYS A 147 5.21 21.55 -11.14
N VAL A 148 4.29 20.60 -11.12
CA VAL A 148 4.61 19.20 -11.44
C VAL A 148 5.14 19.05 -12.87
N GLU A 149 4.62 19.83 -13.82
CA GLU A 149 5.05 19.80 -15.22
C GLU A 149 6.51 20.24 -15.41
N GLN A 150 7.00 21.14 -14.54
CA GLN A 150 8.40 21.56 -14.56
C GLN A 150 9.32 20.47 -14.01
N VAL A 151 8.88 19.75 -12.97
CA VAL A 151 9.61 18.62 -12.39
C VAL A 151 9.64 17.44 -13.36
N GLU A 152 8.52 17.14 -14.01
CA GLU A 152 8.42 16.14 -15.09
C GLU A 152 9.41 16.45 -16.21
N LYS A 153 9.44 17.69 -16.70
CA LYS A 153 10.36 18.11 -17.76
C LYS A 153 11.83 18.00 -17.33
N LEU A 154 12.14 18.29 -16.07
CA LEU A 154 13.48 18.16 -15.52
C LEU A 154 13.96 16.70 -15.59
N VAL A 155 13.12 15.75 -15.13
CA VAL A 155 13.44 14.31 -15.19
C VAL A 155 13.49 13.82 -16.63
N GLU A 156 12.52 14.19 -17.46
CA GLU A 156 12.44 13.80 -18.86
C GLU A 156 13.70 14.22 -19.63
N SER A 157 14.21 15.44 -19.38
CA SER A 157 15.39 15.97 -20.07
C SER A 157 16.65 15.15 -19.74
N GLU A 158 16.86 14.83 -18.46
CA GLU A 158 17.99 13.99 -18.03
C GLU A 158 17.88 12.56 -18.58
N VAL A 159 16.69 11.98 -18.53
CA VAL A 159 16.44 10.63 -19.06
C VAL A 159 16.72 10.58 -20.56
N LYS A 160 16.28 11.59 -21.32
CA LYS A 160 16.58 11.70 -22.77
C LYS A 160 18.07 11.85 -23.05
N GLN A 161 18.78 12.66 -22.27
CA GLN A 161 20.23 12.83 -22.43
C GLN A 161 20.96 11.50 -22.23
N ARG A 162 20.61 10.76 -21.17
CA ARG A 162 21.17 9.42 -20.91
C ARG A 162 20.80 8.40 -21.98
N GLU A 163 19.55 8.43 -22.46
CA GLU A 163 19.11 7.56 -23.57
C GLU A 163 19.92 7.81 -24.84
N SER A 164 20.19 9.08 -25.18
CA SER A 164 21.02 9.44 -26.34
C SER A 164 22.45 8.90 -26.23
N ALA A 165 23.04 8.92 -25.03
CA ALA A 165 24.36 8.34 -24.81
C ALA A 165 24.37 6.81 -25.05
N LEU A 166 23.29 6.12 -24.67
CA LEU A 166 23.13 4.69 -24.97
C LEU A 166 22.96 4.44 -26.47
N ASP A 167 22.30 5.34 -27.21
CA ASP A 167 22.20 5.22 -28.66
C ASP A 167 23.56 5.30 -29.34
N ASP A 168 24.44 6.18 -28.86
CA ASP A 168 25.81 6.25 -29.40
C ASP A 168 26.64 5.02 -29.01
N GLN A 169 26.46 4.49 -27.79
CA GLN A 169 27.08 3.21 -27.41
C GLN A 169 26.59 2.03 -28.26
N LEU A 170 25.29 1.97 -28.59
CA LEU A 170 24.73 0.95 -29.48
C LEU A 170 25.31 1.06 -30.90
N LYS A 171 25.50 2.29 -31.41
CA LYS A 171 26.13 2.52 -32.72
C LYS A 171 27.59 2.07 -32.73
N ASP A 172 28.37 2.42 -31.70
CA ASP A 172 29.77 1.99 -31.58
C ASP A 172 29.87 0.46 -31.46
N ALA A 173 29.04 -0.16 -30.61
CA ALA A 173 28.98 -1.61 -30.47
C ALA A 173 28.71 -2.31 -31.82
N ARG A 174 27.80 -1.75 -32.63
CA ARG A 174 27.52 -2.25 -33.97
C ARG A 174 28.73 -2.09 -34.90
N ALA A 175 29.38 -0.93 -34.90
CA ALA A 175 30.58 -0.70 -35.71
C ALA A 175 31.70 -1.68 -35.36
N ARG A 176 31.95 -1.93 -34.06
CA ARG A 176 32.92 -2.93 -33.58
C ARG A 176 32.58 -4.34 -34.04
N ALA A 177 31.31 -4.73 -33.94
CA ALA A 177 30.84 -6.03 -34.41
C ALA A 177 31.06 -6.21 -35.92
N THR A 178 30.74 -5.20 -36.73
CA THR A 178 30.95 -5.21 -38.19
C THR A 178 32.43 -5.24 -38.56
N ALA A 179 33.29 -4.60 -37.77
CA ALA A 179 34.75 -4.62 -37.94
C ALA A 179 35.41 -5.95 -37.48
N GLY A 180 34.64 -6.92 -36.96
CA GLY A 180 35.15 -8.19 -36.47
C GLY A 180 35.65 -8.18 -35.02
N ASP A 181 35.65 -7.02 -34.36
CA ASP A 181 35.96 -6.87 -32.94
C ASP A 181 34.75 -7.27 -32.07
N LYS A 182 34.53 -8.58 -32.01
CA LYS A 182 33.39 -9.17 -31.27
C LYS A 182 33.50 -8.95 -29.77
N GLU A 183 34.71 -8.95 -29.20
CA GLU A 183 34.88 -8.84 -27.75
C GLU A 183 34.44 -7.46 -27.25
N THR A 184 34.89 -6.38 -27.90
CA THR A 184 34.49 -5.01 -27.55
C THR A 184 33.00 -4.79 -27.80
N ALA A 185 32.47 -5.30 -28.92
CA ALA A 185 31.04 -5.21 -29.21
C ALA A 185 30.18 -5.86 -28.12
N VAL A 186 30.54 -7.07 -27.68
CA VAL A 186 29.83 -7.78 -26.60
C VAL A 186 29.90 -6.98 -25.30
N LYS A 187 31.05 -6.41 -24.94
CA LYS A 187 31.18 -5.57 -23.72
C LYS A 187 30.25 -4.36 -23.77
N LEU A 188 30.20 -3.65 -24.90
CA LEU A 188 29.34 -2.48 -25.06
C LEU A 188 27.85 -2.86 -25.02
N TYR A 189 27.44 -3.91 -25.75
CA TYR A 189 26.04 -4.35 -25.70
C TYR A 189 25.62 -4.84 -24.31
N ARG A 190 26.49 -5.56 -23.58
CA ARG A 190 26.20 -5.95 -22.19
C ARG A 190 26.01 -4.72 -21.30
N SER A 191 26.88 -3.72 -21.43
CA SER A 191 26.73 -2.45 -20.69
C SER A 191 25.39 -1.76 -20.94
N VAL A 192 24.90 -1.74 -22.19
CA VAL A 192 23.57 -1.19 -22.52
C VAL A 192 22.45 -2.09 -21.99
N ALA A 193 22.59 -3.42 -22.11
CA ALA A 193 21.61 -4.39 -21.60
C ALA A 193 21.43 -4.31 -20.08
N ASP A 194 22.50 -4.01 -19.34
CA ASP A 194 22.46 -3.84 -17.88
C ASP A 194 21.68 -2.59 -17.46
N ARG A 195 21.42 -1.64 -18.36
CA ARG A 195 20.57 -0.47 -18.13
C ARG A 195 19.06 -0.75 -18.27
N LYS A 196 18.66 -2.03 -18.31
CA LYS A 196 17.26 -2.49 -18.50
C LYS A 196 16.21 -1.93 -17.54
N CYS A 197 16.59 -1.47 -16.35
CA CYS A 197 15.63 -0.87 -15.41
C CYS A 197 15.15 0.51 -15.92
N MET A 198 16.09 1.38 -16.30
CA MET A 198 15.78 2.73 -16.77
C MET A 198 15.45 2.77 -18.26
N PHE A 199 16.12 1.93 -19.06
CA PHE A 199 16.00 1.92 -20.53
C PHE A 199 15.67 0.52 -21.08
N PRO A 200 14.52 -0.08 -20.71
CA PRO A 200 14.13 -1.42 -21.16
C PRO A 200 14.10 -1.57 -22.69
N ARG A 201 13.75 -0.52 -23.45
CA ARG A 201 13.78 -0.55 -24.92
C ARG A 201 15.21 -0.71 -25.46
N LYS A 202 16.14 0.13 -25.00
CA LYS A 202 17.55 0.07 -25.42
C LYS A 202 18.21 -1.23 -25.00
N ALA A 203 17.93 -1.69 -23.78
CA ALA A 203 18.40 -2.98 -23.32
C ALA A 203 17.88 -4.14 -24.19
N LYS A 204 16.62 -4.08 -24.63
CA LYS A 204 16.04 -5.09 -25.52
C LYS A 204 16.71 -5.11 -26.88
N ASP A 205 17.08 -3.95 -27.41
CA ASP A 205 17.81 -3.87 -28.68
C ASP A 205 19.24 -4.39 -28.54
N ALA A 206 19.96 -4.04 -27.46
CA ALA A 206 21.27 -4.61 -27.14
C ALA A 206 21.22 -6.14 -26.99
N ALA A 207 20.21 -6.66 -26.28
CA ALA A 207 19.99 -8.08 -26.10
C ALA A 207 19.77 -8.84 -27.42
N LYS A 208 19.05 -8.27 -28.39
CA LYS A 208 18.90 -8.88 -29.71
C LYS A 208 20.24 -9.02 -30.42
N GLU A 209 21.09 -7.98 -30.35
CA GLU A 209 22.41 -8.03 -30.98
C GLU A 209 23.35 -9.02 -30.27
N LEU A 210 23.31 -9.09 -28.93
CA LEU A 210 24.05 -10.10 -28.16
C LEU A 210 23.70 -11.53 -28.59
N LYS A 211 22.41 -11.83 -28.82
CA LYS A 211 21.98 -13.15 -29.32
C LYS A 211 22.57 -13.46 -30.69
N LYS A 212 22.63 -12.48 -31.60
CA LYS A 212 23.25 -12.64 -32.93
C LYS A 212 24.75 -12.92 -32.83
N LEU A 213 25.40 -12.43 -31.78
CA LEU A 213 26.81 -12.69 -31.47
C LEU A 213 27.04 -14.01 -30.69
N GLY A 214 25.99 -14.80 -30.47
CA GLY A 214 26.07 -16.10 -29.80
C GLY A 214 25.96 -16.05 -28.26
N MET A 215 25.66 -14.88 -27.68
CA MET A 215 25.46 -14.73 -26.23
C MET A 215 24.00 -15.01 -25.87
N ASN A 216 23.76 -16.10 -25.14
CA ASN A 216 22.42 -16.53 -24.75
C ASN A 216 22.11 -16.28 -23.26
N ASP A 217 23.13 -15.91 -22.47
CA ASP A 217 23.08 -15.58 -21.04
C ASP A 217 22.53 -14.16 -20.81
N ILE A 218 21.36 -13.84 -21.38
CA ILE A 218 20.76 -12.51 -21.27
C ILE A 218 19.59 -12.55 -20.29
N ALA A 219 19.72 -11.78 -19.22
CA ALA A 219 18.67 -11.65 -18.22
C ALA A 219 17.37 -11.10 -18.83
N ALA A 220 16.23 -11.49 -18.25
CA ALA A 220 14.91 -11.00 -18.68
C ALA A 220 14.85 -9.46 -18.63
N ILE A 221 14.21 -8.89 -19.66
CA ILE A 221 14.04 -7.44 -19.84
C ILE A 221 12.57 -7.13 -19.69
N PRO A 222 12.20 -6.21 -18.79
CA PRO A 222 10.81 -5.88 -18.55
C PRO A 222 10.18 -5.11 -19.71
N PRO A 223 8.84 -5.07 -19.78
CA PRO A 223 8.16 -4.17 -20.71
C PRO A 223 8.52 -2.72 -20.42
N ALA A 224 8.50 -1.89 -21.47
CA ALA A 224 8.81 -0.47 -21.36
C ALA A 224 7.53 0.35 -21.16
N PRO A 225 7.47 1.24 -20.16
CA PRO A 225 6.32 2.12 -19.96
C PRO A 225 6.10 3.07 -21.12
N VAL A 226 4.85 3.52 -21.26
CA VAL A 226 4.40 4.41 -22.33
C VAL A 226 4.41 5.86 -21.86
N PHE A 227 5.33 6.63 -22.43
CA PHE A 227 5.44 8.09 -22.23
C PHE A 227 4.88 8.92 -23.39
N ASP A 228 4.33 8.31 -24.44
CA ASP A 228 3.68 9.06 -25.52
C ASP A 228 2.56 9.95 -24.94
N ARG A 229 2.57 11.24 -25.31
CA ARG A 229 1.69 12.24 -24.67
C ARG A 229 0.21 11.93 -24.88
N GLN A 230 -0.20 11.55 -26.10
CA GLN A 230 -1.61 11.33 -26.42
C GLN A 230 -2.12 10.05 -25.77
N LEU A 231 -1.34 8.97 -25.85
CA LEU A 231 -1.68 7.70 -25.25
C LEU A 231 -1.65 7.78 -23.71
N SER A 232 -0.67 8.46 -23.12
CA SER A 232 -0.60 8.72 -21.67
C SER A 232 -1.86 9.44 -21.17
N ALA A 233 -2.28 10.51 -21.87
CA ALA A 233 -3.51 11.23 -21.53
C ALA A 233 -4.79 10.40 -21.73
N LEU A 234 -4.78 9.43 -22.65
CA LEU A 234 -5.90 8.48 -22.82
C LEU A 234 -5.93 7.46 -21.67
N ILE A 235 -4.78 6.93 -21.26
CA ILE A 235 -4.65 6.00 -20.14
C ILE A 235 -5.15 6.67 -18.85
N GLU A 236 -4.66 7.88 -18.56
CA GLU A 236 -5.05 8.60 -17.35
C GLU A 236 -6.55 8.89 -17.30
N ARG A 237 -7.14 9.38 -18.40
CA ARG A 237 -8.61 9.57 -18.49
C ARG A 237 -9.38 8.26 -18.33
N THR A 238 -8.84 7.15 -18.82
CA THR A 238 -9.46 5.82 -18.68
C THR A 238 -9.42 5.37 -17.22
N MET A 239 -8.29 5.53 -16.54
CA MET A 239 -8.14 5.26 -15.11
C MET A 239 -9.07 6.13 -14.26
N GLN A 240 -9.16 7.43 -14.54
CA GLN A 240 -10.08 8.34 -13.84
C GLN A 240 -11.54 7.93 -14.00
N ARG A 241 -11.96 7.48 -15.20
CA ARG A 241 -13.30 6.93 -15.42
C ARG A 241 -13.53 5.65 -14.62
N GLY A 242 -12.51 4.80 -14.49
CA GLY A 242 -12.54 3.64 -13.61
C GLY A 242 -12.77 4.03 -12.15
N LEU A 243 -12.01 5.00 -11.63
CA LEU A 243 -12.15 5.49 -10.26
C LEU A 243 -13.52 6.12 -10.00
N VAL A 244 -14.02 6.94 -10.94
CA VAL A 244 -15.39 7.49 -10.83
C VAL A 244 -16.43 6.39 -10.83
N ALA A 245 -16.28 5.36 -11.66
CA ALA A 245 -17.19 4.21 -11.66
C ALA A 245 -17.14 3.46 -10.32
N GLU A 246 -15.94 3.22 -9.77
CA GLU A 246 -15.74 2.56 -8.48
C GLU A 246 -16.37 3.36 -7.32
N MET A 247 -16.11 4.67 -7.25
CA MET A 247 -16.70 5.56 -6.23
C MET A 247 -18.22 5.63 -6.30
N ASN A 248 -18.80 5.45 -7.49
CA ASN A 248 -20.26 5.36 -7.70
C ASN A 248 -20.78 3.92 -7.59
N SER A 249 -19.95 2.98 -7.11
CA SER A 249 -20.27 1.56 -6.93
C SER A 249 -20.61 0.79 -8.22
N HIS A 250 -20.23 1.31 -9.39
CA HIS A 250 -20.33 0.60 -10.67
C HIS A 250 -19.08 -0.28 -10.90
N TYR A 251 -18.87 -1.29 -10.04
CA TYR A 251 -17.61 -2.04 -9.98
C TYR A 251 -17.27 -2.81 -11.26
N THR A 252 -18.26 -3.41 -11.93
CA THR A 252 -18.01 -4.12 -13.20
C THR A 252 -17.60 -3.17 -14.33
N LEU A 253 -18.06 -1.91 -14.29
CA LEU A 253 -17.62 -0.87 -15.21
C LEU A 253 -16.22 -0.37 -14.85
N ALA A 254 -15.92 -0.23 -13.56
CA ALA A 254 -14.57 0.11 -13.09
C ALA A 254 -13.55 -0.95 -13.53
N GLU A 255 -13.85 -2.23 -13.36
CA GLU A 255 -13.03 -3.37 -13.82
C GLU A 255 -12.70 -3.22 -15.33
N LYS A 256 -13.70 -2.95 -16.17
CA LYS A 256 -13.49 -2.75 -17.62
C LYS A 256 -12.55 -1.59 -17.93
N PHE A 257 -12.68 -0.47 -17.22
CA PHE A 257 -11.79 0.67 -17.42
C PHE A 257 -10.36 0.39 -16.98
N TYR A 258 -10.18 -0.22 -15.81
CA TYR A 258 -8.84 -0.58 -15.32
C TYR A 258 -8.17 -1.63 -16.22
N LEU A 259 -8.89 -2.66 -16.66
CA LEU A 259 -8.38 -3.63 -17.63
C LEU A 259 -7.95 -2.94 -18.94
N LYS A 260 -8.78 -2.03 -19.47
CA LYS A 260 -8.45 -1.26 -20.68
C LYS A 260 -7.21 -0.38 -20.49
N ALA A 261 -7.03 0.22 -19.32
CA ALA A 261 -5.83 1.01 -19.02
C ALA A 261 -4.58 0.11 -18.99
N GLY A 262 -4.64 -1.05 -18.35
CA GLY A 262 -3.54 -2.01 -18.29
C GLY A 262 -3.16 -2.60 -19.66
N THR A 263 -4.12 -2.78 -20.58
CA THR A 263 -3.78 -3.23 -21.95
C THR A 263 -3.10 -2.16 -22.78
N MET A 264 -3.35 -0.88 -22.51
CA MET A 264 -2.68 0.24 -23.19
C MET A 264 -1.24 0.43 -22.71
N ASP A 265 -0.93 0.10 -21.45
CA ASP A 265 0.43 0.11 -20.91
C ASP A 265 0.65 -1.04 -19.90
N PRO A 266 1.11 -2.22 -20.37
CA PRO A 266 1.37 -3.36 -19.49
C PRO A 266 2.53 -3.17 -18.49
N ALA A 267 3.33 -2.11 -18.63
CA ALA A 267 4.39 -1.78 -17.66
C ALA A 267 3.91 -0.82 -16.56
N ASP A 268 2.68 -0.29 -16.68
CA ASP A 268 2.06 0.56 -15.67
C ASP A 268 1.43 -0.31 -14.56
N PRO A 269 1.91 -0.24 -13.31
CA PRO A 269 1.38 -1.05 -12.22
C PRO A 269 0.07 -0.49 -11.64
N ALA A 270 -0.28 0.78 -11.91
CA ALA A 270 -1.45 1.41 -11.30
C ALA A 270 -2.76 0.69 -11.67
N PRO A 271 -3.07 0.34 -12.93
CA PRO A 271 -4.25 -0.45 -13.27
C PRO A 271 -4.39 -1.74 -12.46
N LEU A 272 -3.28 -2.48 -12.24
CA LEU A 272 -3.30 -3.71 -11.44
C LEU A 272 -3.55 -3.41 -9.96
N ARG A 273 -2.99 -2.33 -9.41
CA ARG A 273 -3.25 -1.89 -8.03
C ARG A 273 -4.73 -1.61 -7.80
N TYR A 274 -5.39 -0.92 -8.73
CA TYR A 274 -6.83 -0.67 -8.67
C TYR A 274 -7.65 -1.96 -8.85
N LEU A 275 -7.28 -2.84 -9.79
CA LEU A 275 -7.97 -4.12 -9.98
C LEU A 275 -7.85 -5.05 -8.77
N GLY A 276 -6.65 -5.19 -8.20
CA GLY A 276 -6.42 -6.05 -7.04
C GLY A 276 -7.27 -5.62 -5.85
N GLU A 277 -7.31 -4.31 -5.57
CA GLU A 277 -8.17 -3.75 -4.52
C GLU A 277 -9.65 -3.88 -4.85
N LEU A 278 -10.08 -3.61 -6.09
CA LEU A 278 -11.47 -3.81 -6.53
C LEU A 278 -11.93 -5.26 -6.33
N TYR A 279 -11.10 -6.24 -6.71
CA TYR A 279 -11.40 -7.66 -6.54
C TYR A 279 -11.44 -8.07 -5.07
N ARG A 280 -10.47 -7.64 -4.27
CA ARG A 280 -10.37 -8.01 -2.84
C ARG A 280 -11.43 -7.33 -1.98
N HIS A 281 -11.69 -6.05 -2.25
CA HIS A 281 -12.45 -5.18 -1.36
C HIS A 281 -13.92 -5.02 -1.75
N HIS A 282 -14.25 -5.04 -3.04
CA HIS A 282 -15.61 -4.77 -3.51
C HIS A 282 -16.29 -5.99 -4.13
N ILE A 283 -15.61 -6.72 -5.02
CA ILE A 283 -16.19 -7.84 -5.77
C ILE A 283 -16.09 -9.16 -4.99
N GLY A 284 -15.05 -9.33 -4.18
CA GLY A 284 -14.75 -10.57 -3.46
C GLY A 284 -14.29 -11.71 -4.38
N ASP A 285 -13.68 -11.37 -5.52
CA ASP A 285 -13.00 -12.34 -6.39
C ASP A 285 -11.57 -12.55 -5.88
N TRP A 286 -11.46 -13.33 -4.80
CA TRP A 286 -10.21 -13.55 -4.08
C TRP A 286 -9.14 -14.22 -4.95
N ALA A 287 -9.53 -15.06 -5.91
CA ALA A 287 -8.59 -15.71 -6.83
C ALA A 287 -7.97 -14.67 -7.77
N LYS A 288 -8.79 -13.83 -8.42
CA LYS A 288 -8.28 -12.75 -9.26
C LYS A 288 -7.48 -11.72 -8.46
N ALA A 289 -7.91 -11.38 -7.25
CA ALA A 289 -7.16 -10.48 -6.37
C ALA A 289 -5.75 -11.00 -6.10
N ARG A 290 -5.62 -12.28 -5.71
CA ARG A 290 -4.32 -12.93 -5.45
C ARG A 290 -3.43 -12.89 -6.67
N MET A 291 -3.93 -13.35 -7.82
CA MET A 291 -3.18 -13.34 -9.08
C MET A 291 -2.73 -11.93 -9.47
N THR A 292 -3.59 -10.93 -9.26
CA THR A 292 -3.30 -9.53 -9.59
C THR A 292 -2.20 -8.97 -8.70
N PHE A 293 -2.27 -9.18 -7.38
CA PHE A 293 -1.22 -8.72 -6.46
C PHE A 293 0.10 -9.45 -6.67
N GLU A 294 0.08 -10.76 -6.95
CA GLU A 294 1.28 -11.52 -7.31
C GLU A 294 1.90 -11.01 -8.62
N ALA A 295 1.09 -10.62 -9.60
CA ALA A 295 1.60 -10.00 -10.84
C ALA A 295 2.33 -8.68 -10.57
N ILE A 296 1.81 -7.85 -9.66
CA ILE A 296 2.48 -6.60 -9.24
C ILE A 296 3.85 -6.90 -8.61
N LEU A 297 3.93 -7.92 -7.74
CA LEU A 297 5.19 -8.28 -7.08
C LEU A 297 6.24 -8.88 -8.05
N ASN A 298 5.78 -9.43 -9.18
CA ASN A 298 6.62 -10.06 -10.20
C ASN A 298 7.02 -9.13 -11.37
N MET A 299 6.69 -7.85 -11.31
CA MET A 299 7.12 -6.85 -12.30
C MET A 299 8.01 -5.76 -11.67
N PRO A 300 8.77 -4.98 -12.46
CA PRO A 300 9.34 -3.73 -11.97
C PRO A 300 8.21 -2.80 -11.56
N VAL A 301 8.26 -2.36 -10.31
CA VAL A 301 7.14 -1.68 -9.68
C VAL A 301 7.65 -0.66 -8.69
N ASP A 302 6.92 0.42 -8.52
CA ASP A 302 7.16 1.44 -7.51
C ASP A 302 6.84 0.95 -6.09
N SER A 303 7.40 1.63 -5.08
CA SER A 303 7.24 1.24 -3.68
C SER A 303 5.78 1.27 -3.22
N LEU A 304 5.00 2.22 -3.69
CA LEU A 304 3.60 2.32 -3.32
C LEU A 304 2.79 1.12 -3.85
N SER A 305 2.95 0.79 -5.13
CA SER A 305 2.26 -0.36 -5.73
C SER A 305 2.69 -1.69 -5.10
N ARG A 306 3.99 -1.85 -4.77
CA ARG A 306 4.47 -3.01 -4.01
C ARG A 306 3.84 -3.09 -2.62
N ALA A 307 3.79 -1.98 -1.90
CA ALA A 307 3.19 -1.92 -0.57
C ALA A 307 1.70 -2.29 -0.58
N VAL A 308 0.93 -1.80 -1.57
CA VAL A 308 -0.49 -2.16 -1.70
C VAL A 308 -0.67 -3.64 -2.02
N ALA A 309 0.18 -4.23 -2.88
CA ALA A 309 0.11 -5.66 -3.15
C ALA A 309 0.43 -6.52 -1.92
N LEU A 310 1.44 -6.14 -1.13
CA LEU A 310 1.78 -6.79 0.13
C LEU A 310 0.64 -6.68 1.16
N HIS A 311 0.03 -5.49 1.28
CA HIS A 311 -1.15 -5.29 2.14
C HIS A 311 -2.31 -6.18 1.71
N GLY A 312 -2.64 -6.18 0.42
CA GLY A 312 -3.76 -6.93 -0.12
C GLY A 312 -3.61 -8.43 0.13
N LEU A 313 -2.44 -8.99 -0.18
CA LEU A 313 -2.10 -10.38 0.13
C LEU A 313 -2.12 -10.65 1.64
N GLY A 314 -1.60 -9.71 2.46
CA GLY A 314 -1.63 -9.81 3.91
C GLY A 314 -3.04 -9.92 4.48
N LYS A 315 -3.97 -9.04 4.06
CA LYS A 315 -5.38 -9.10 4.47
C LYS A 315 -6.04 -10.41 4.03
N MET A 316 -5.76 -10.87 2.80
CA MET A 316 -6.31 -12.14 2.30
C MET A 316 -5.79 -13.36 3.08
N THR A 317 -4.50 -13.39 3.38
CA THR A 317 -3.87 -14.45 4.18
C THR A 317 -4.40 -14.47 5.62
N ILE A 318 -4.68 -13.30 6.20
CA ILE A 318 -5.37 -13.20 7.50
C ILE A 318 -6.79 -13.80 7.42
N HIS A 319 -7.57 -13.51 6.37
CA HIS A 319 -8.90 -14.12 6.15
C HIS A 319 -8.88 -15.64 5.90
N GLU A 320 -7.71 -16.21 5.65
CA GLU A 320 -7.47 -17.65 5.50
C GLU A 320 -7.04 -18.31 6.83
N GLY A 321 -6.91 -17.52 7.91
CA GLY A 321 -6.50 -17.99 9.24
C GLY A 321 -4.98 -17.98 9.46
N GLU A 322 -4.19 -17.60 8.45
CA GLU A 322 -2.73 -17.61 8.49
C GLU A 322 -2.16 -16.28 9.06
N PHE A 323 -2.55 -15.95 10.29
CA PHE A 323 -2.33 -14.63 10.88
C PHE A 323 -0.87 -14.18 10.93
N LYS A 324 0.07 -15.05 11.35
CA LYS A 324 1.49 -14.70 11.43
C LYS A 324 2.06 -14.32 10.05
N LYS A 325 1.70 -15.09 9.02
CA LYS A 325 2.13 -14.82 7.64
C LYS A 325 1.54 -13.52 7.12
N GLY A 326 0.24 -13.31 7.36
CA GLY A 326 -0.42 -12.08 6.94
C GLY A 326 0.06 -10.83 7.68
N LEU A 327 0.40 -10.93 8.97
CA LEU A 327 1.07 -9.87 9.73
C LEU A 327 2.42 -9.51 9.10
N SER A 328 3.26 -10.52 8.82
CA SER A 328 4.56 -10.29 8.19
C SER A 328 4.44 -9.57 6.85
N LEU A 329 3.44 -9.91 6.03
CA LEU A 329 3.15 -9.21 4.77
C LEU A 329 2.73 -7.75 5.02
N MET A 330 1.94 -7.49 6.06
CA MET A 330 1.51 -6.15 6.44
C MET A 330 2.67 -5.28 6.95
N GLU A 331 3.60 -5.87 7.71
CA GLU A 331 4.81 -5.21 8.18
C GLU A 331 5.77 -4.90 7.01
N GLN A 332 5.91 -5.83 6.07
CA GLN A 332 6.65 -5.60 4.81
C GLN A 332 6.01 -4.47 3.99
N SER A 333 4.67 -4.42 3.93
CA SER A 333 3.94 -3.37 3.23
C SER A 333 4.31 -1.97 3.75
N VAL A 334 4.23 -1.75 5.07
CA VAL A 334 4.52 -0.43 5.65
C VAL A 334 6.00 -0.08 5.72
N ALA A 335 6.89 -1.08 5.63
CA ALA A 335 8.33 -0.86 5.45
C ALA A 335 8.66 -0.39 4.02
N GLU A 336 7.91 -0.88 3.04
CA GLU A 336 8.05 -0.48 1.65
C GLU A 336 7.52 0.93 1.43
N PHE A 337 6.27 1.19 1.81
CA PHE A 337 5.63 2.50 1.70
C PHE A 337 4.59 2.72 2.81
N PRO A 338 4.56 3.88 3.50
CA PRO A 338 3.56 4.17 4.53
C PRO A 338 2.14 4.19 3.95
N LEU A 339 1.30 3.26 4.41
CA LEU A 339 -0.11 3.18 4.00
C LEU A 339 -1.02 3.27 5.23
N ALA A 340 -1.95 4.23 5.21
CA ALA A 340 -2.92 4.39 6.30
C ALA A 340 -3.72 3.10 6.50
N LEU A 341 -4.17 2.45 5.42
CA LEU A 341 -4.90 1.19 5.50
C LEU A 341 -4.10 0.04 6.12
N ALA A 342 -2.79 -0.01 5.94
CA ALA A 342 -1.95 -1.07 6.46
C ALA A 342 -1.63 -0.80 7.94
N TYR A 343 -1.37 0.45 8.30
CA TYR A 343 -1.26 0.86 9.70
C TYR A 343 -2.55 0.60 10.49
N ARG A 344 -3.73 0.85 9.91
CA ARG A 344 -5.00 0.49 10.55
C ARG A 344 -5.10 -1.02 10.79
N ASN A 345 -4.79 -1.85 9.80
CA ASN A 345 -4.83 -3.31 10.00
C ASN A 345 -3.79 -3.82 11.01
N LEU A 346 -2.60 -3.22 11.05
CA LEU A 346 -1.60 -3.50 12.09
C LEU A 346 -2.11 -3.08 13.47
N ALA A 347 -2.78 -1.93 13.58
CA ALA A 347 -3.39 -1.48 14.82
C ALA A 347 -4.46 -2.47 15.31
N VAL A 348 -5.36 -2.90 14.43
CA VAL A 348 -6.37 -3.93 14.73
C VAL A 348 -5.71 -5.20 15.26
N TYR A 349 -4.71 -5.71 14.55
CA TYR A 349 -4.00 -6.92 14.94
C TYR A 349 -3.42 -6.80 16.36
N TRP A 350 -2.63 -5.76 16.64
CA TRP A 350 -2.00 -5.60 17.94
C TRP A 350 -2.99 -5.34 19.08
N ASN A 351 -4.09 -4.62 18.81
CA ASN A 351 -5.17 -4.46 19.79
C ASN A 351 -5.85 -5.80 20.11
N SER A 352 -6.07 -6.67 19.11
CA SER A 352 -6.66 -8.00 19.34
C SER A 352 -5.73 -8.96 20.07
N GLU A 353 -4.42 -8.76 19.97
CA GLU A 353 -3.42 -9.46 20.80
C GLU A 353 -3.30 -8.87 22.22
N GLY A 354 -4.04 -7.81 22.54
CA GLY A 354 -3.98 -7.11 23.83
C GLY A 354 -2.76 -6.19 23.99
N ASP A 355 -1.94 -6.02 22.95
CA ASP A 355 -0.86 -5.04 22.91
C ASP A 355 -1.38 -3.67 22.46
N PHE A 356 -2.10 -3.02 23.37
CA PHE A 356 -2.71 -1.71 23.12
C PHE A 356 -1.68 -0.62 22.86
N ALA A 357 -0.44 -0.76 23.34
CA ALA A 357 0.63 0.21 23.12
C ALA A 357 1.05 0.23 21.64
N ARG A 358 1.37 -0.94 21.07
CA ARG A 358 1.67 -1.08 19.64
C ARG A 358 0.45 -0.75 18.78
N GLY A 359 -0.74 -1.18 19.21
CA GLY A 359 -2.00 -0.85 18.54
C GLY A 359 -2.22 0.67 18.41
N ASN A 360 -1.99 1.42 19.49
CA ASN A 360 -2.08 2.87 19.49
C ASN A 360 -0.98 3.52 18.63
N GLU A 361 0.27 3.02 18.68
CA GLU A 361 1.35 3.53 17.82
C GLU A 361 0.97 3.49 16.34
N TYR A 362 0.45 2.35 15.86
CA TYR A 362 0.01 2.23 14.48
C TYR A 362 -1.23 3.08 14.17
N THR A 363 -2.14 3.25 15.13
CA THR A 363 -3.28 4.17 14.98
C THR A 363 -2.80 5.61 14.77
N GLN A 364 -1.80 6.06 15.55
CA GLN A 364 -1.20 7.39 15.38
C GLN A 364 -0.48 7.54 14.04
N LYS A 365 0.22 6.49 13.56
CA LYS A 365 0.84 6.51 12.23
C LYS A 365 -0.21 6.65 11.11
N ALA A 366 -1.35 5.97 11.20
CA ALA A 366 -2.43 6.14 10.23
C ALA A 366 -3.00 7.57 10.24
N LEU A 367 -3.25 8.13 11.43
CA LEU A 367 -3.71 9.52 11.61
C LEU A 367 -2.68 10.53 11.10
N ALA A 368 -1.38 10.30 11.29
CA ALA A 368 -0.35 11.23 10.84
C ALA A 368 -0.28 11.37 9.31
N LEU A 369 -0.66 10.32 8.56
CA LEU A 369 -0.69 10.36 7.09
C LEU A 369 -1.80 11.26 6.56
N ASP A 370 -2.97 11.25 7.21
CA ASP A 370 -4.05 12.20 6.93
C ASP A 370 -4.85 12.49 8.22
N PRO A 371 -4.48 13.56 8.96
CA PRO A 371 -5.10 13.90 10.23
C PRO A 371 -6.55 14.37 10.11
N LYS A 372 -6.99 14.70 8.88
CA LYS A 372 -8.34 15.22 8.62
C LYS A 372 -9.22 14.20 7.91
N ASP A 373 -8.69 13.03 7.54
CA ASP A 373 -9.46 11.95 6.96
C ASP A 373 -10.54 11.49 7.96
N PRO A 374 -11.84 11.69 7.65
CA PRO A 374 -12.94 11.25 8.49
C PRO A 374 -12.88 9.76 8.84
N TYR A 375 -12.37 8.93 7.94
CA TYR A 375 -12.27 7.50 8.17
C TYR A 375 -11.20 7.18 9.23
N ASN A 376 -9.99 7.75 9.12
CA ASN A 376 -8.96 7.61 10.14
C ASN A 376 -9.41 8.09 11.53
N LEU A 377 -10.18 9.19 11.58
CA LEU A 377 -10.74 9.70 12.84
C LEU A 377 -11.73 8.71 13.48
N VAL A 378 -12.67 8.18 12.69
CA VAL A 378 -13.63 7.18 13.20
C VAL A 378 -12.92 5.88 13.60
N PHE A 379 -11.92 5.45 12.82
CA PHE A 379 -11.12 4.28 13.15
C PHE A 379 -10.40 4.43 14.49
N ALA A 380 -9.72 5.57 14.71
CA ALA A 380 -9.06 5.84 15.99
C ALA A 380 -10.07 5.90 17.16
N ALA A 381 -11.27 6.43 16.92
CA ALA A 381 -12.33 6.49 17.92
C ALA A 381 -12.80 5.10 18.40
N VAL A 382 -12.66 4.04 17.59
CA VAL A 382 -12.93 2.66 18.02
C VAL A 382 -12.05 2.28 19.21
N PHE A 383 -10.75 2.57 19.15
CA PHE A 383 -9.81 2.26 20.24
C PHE A 383 -9.89 3.26 21.39
N MET A 384 -10.30 4.51 21.13
CA MET A 384 -10.63 5.46 22.20
C MET A 384 -11.79 4.94 23.06
N ALA A 385 -12.84 4.37 22.44
CA ALA A 385 -13.95 3.77 23.17
C ALA A 385 -13.48 2.58 24.02
N ALA A 386 -12.62 1.72 23.47
CA ALA A 386 -12.02 0.58 24.18
C ALA A 386 -11.19 1.03 25.39
N ALA A 387 -10.48 2.16 25.25
CA ALA A 387 -9.68 2.77 26.31
C ALA A 387 -10.50 3.59 27.33
N GLY A 388 -11.83 3.55 27.26
CA GLY A 388 -12.73 4.23 28.21
C GLY A 388 -13.06 5.69 27.88
N LYS A 389 -12.51 6.26 26.80
CA LYS A 389 -12.85 7.61 26.30
C LYS A 389 -14.15 7.60 25.50
N ARG A 390 -15.21 7.15 26.16
CA ARG A 390 -16.52 6.83 25.58
C ARG A 390 -17.22 8.03 24.95
N ASP A 391 -17.28 9.15 25.67
CA ASP A 391 -17.98 10.35 25.21
C ASP A 391 -17.30 11.02 24.00
N GLU A 392 -15.96 11.09 24.02
CA GLU A 392 -15.16 11.58 22.89
C GLU A 392 -15.37 10.70 21.64
N ALA A 393 -15.30 9.38 21.80
CA ALA A 393 -15.54 8.46 20.70
C ALA A 393 -16.96 8.59 20.11
N LEU A 394 -17.98 8.76 20.96
CA LEU A 394 -19.35 9.00 20.52
C LEU A 394 -19.51 10.35 19.82
N GLN A 395 -18.77 11.40 20.22
CA GLN A 395 -18.77 12.68 19.50
C GLN A 395 -18.23 12.53 18.09
N ILE A 396 -17.11 11.82 17.92
CA ILE A 396 -16.53 11.53 16.60
C ILE A 396 -17.50 10.68 15.76
N ALA A 397 -18.13 9.66 16.36
CA ALA A 397 -19.11 8.81 15.68
C ALA A 397 -20.34 9.61 15.20
N ARG A 398 -20.85 10.54 16.02
CA ARG A 398 -21.98 11.41 15.63
C ARG A 398 -21.60 12.37 14.49
N ALA A 399 -20.41 12.96 14.55
CA ALA A 399 -19.92 13.87 13.50
C ALA A 399 -19.77 13.16 12.14
N ASN A 400 -19.48 11.86 12.14
CA ASN A 400 -19.20 11.07 10.95
C ASN A 400 -20.29 10.04 10.62
N VAL A 401 -21.49 10.21 11.16
CA VAL A 401 -22.58 9.22 11.05
C VAL A 401 -22.96 8.90 9.60
N ARG A 402 -22.77 9.85 8.67
CA ARG A 402 -23.08 9.70 7.24
C ARG A 402 -21.98 9.01 6.43
N LEU A 403 -20.81 8.75 7.03
CA LEU A 403 -19.70 8.10 6.36
C LEU A 403 -20.00 6.61 6.17
N LEU A 404 -20.53 6.25 5.00
CA LEU A 404 -20.92 4.88 4.69
C LEU A 404 -19.77 3.87 4.84
N PRO A 405 -18.53 4.13 4.37
CA PRO A 405 -17.41 3.20 4.55
C PRO A 405 -17.06 2.94 6.02
N ALA A 406 -17.32 3.89 6.93
CA ALA A 406 -17.04 3.71 8.36
C ALA A 406 -18.15 3.00 9.14
N SER A 407 -19.14 2.37 8.49
CA SER A 407 -20.29 1.74 9.15
C SER A 407 -19.89 0.68 10.18
N TYR A 408 -18.91 -0.16 9.86
CA TYR A 408 -18.38 -1.16 10.79
C TYR A 408 -17.80 -0.51 12.06
N ASN A 409 -16.93 0.49 11.88
CA ASN A 409 -16.28 1.20 12.98
C ASN A 409 -17.28 2.00 13.83
N LEU A 410 -18.29 2.61 13.20
CA LEU A 410 -19.39 3.26 13.92
C LEU A 410 -20.17 2.23 14.76
N ALA A 411 -20.45 1.05 14.22
CA ALA A 411 -21.10 -0.01 14.98
C ALA A 411 -20.24 -0.44 16.18
N ALA A 412 -18.93 -0.60 16.00
CA ALA A 412 -17.99 -0.96 17.05
C ALA A 412 -18.00 0.07 18.19
N ILE A 413 -18.00 1.38 17.86
CA ILE A 413 -18.10 2.45 18.86
C ILE A 413 -19.43 2.34 19.62
N TYR A 414 -20.56 2.16 18.94
CA TYR A 414 -21.85 2.04 19.61
C TYR A 414 -21.96 0.79 20.49
N ALA A 415 -21.42 -0.35 20.05
CA ALA A 415 -21.40 -1.60 20.81
C ALA A 415 -20.63 -1.43 22.13
N GLN A 416 -19.41 -0.89 22.06
CA GLN A 416 -18.56 -0.63 23.23
C GLN A 416 -19.12 0.42 24.20
N ASN A 417 -20.09 1.22 23.74
CA ASN A 417 -20.84 2.19 24.53
C ASN A 417 -22.21 1.67 25.02
N GLY A 418 -22.50 0.38 24.86
CA GLY A 418 -23.76 -0.24 25.30
C GLY A 418 -24.99 0.15 24.45
N GLN A 419 -24.80 0.84 23.32
CA GLN A 419 -25.88 1.26 22.44
C GLN A 419 -26.20 0.16 21.42
N ARG A 420 -26.71 -0.97 21.93
CA ARG A 420 -27.04 -2.20 21.20
C ARG A 420 -27.77 -1.95 19.88
N GLU A 421 -28.93 -1.29 19.92
CA GLU A 421 -29.77 -1.07 18.73
C GLU A 421 -29.03 -0.32 17.62
N LYS A 422 -28.26 0.70 17.98
CA LYS A 422 -27.46 1.45 17.01
C LYS A 422 -26.36 0.58 16.43
N ALA A 423 -25.66 -0.19 17.25
CA ALA A 423 -24.61 -1.08 16.77
C ALA A 423 -25.14 -2.07 15.72
N LEU A 424 -26.28 -2.72 16.00
CA LEU A 424 -26.93 -3.63 15.04
C LEU A 424 -27.39 -2.90 13.77
N ALA A 425 -27.91 -1.68 13.89
CA ALA A 425 -28.31 -0.88 12.74
C ALA A 425 -27.11 -0.51 11.84
N PHE A 426 -25.97 -0.14 12.42
CA PHE A 426 -24.76 0.18 11.65
C PHE A 426 -24.07 -1.05 11.07
N LEU A 427 -24.11 -2.20 11.75
CA LEU A 427 -23.70 -3.48 11.16
C LEU A 427 -24.58 -3.85 9.97
N LYS A 428 -25.90 -3.70 10.09
CA LYS A 428 -26.82 -3.93 8.97
C LYS A 428 -26.52 -2.99 7.80
N ARG A 429 -26.21 -1.73 8.09
CA ARG A 429 -25.77 -0.77 7.07
C ARG A 429 -24.47 -1.20 6.39
N HIS A 430 -23.49 -1.65 7.17
CA HIS A 430 -22.23 -2.19 6.65
C HIS A 430 -22.50 -3.36 5.71
N PHE A 431 -23.18 -4.40 6.18
CA PHE A 431 -23.34 -5.64 5.41
C PHE A 431 -24.28 -5.53 4.21
N TYR A 432 -25.31 -4.68 4.25
CA TYR A 432 -26.37 -4.70 3.23
C TYR A 432 -26.50 -3.40 2.42
N GLN A 433 -25.83 -2.30 2.82
CA GLN A 433 -25.81 -1.07 2.04
C GLN A 433 -24.41 -0.76 1.50
N TYR A 434 -23.38 -0.93 2.33
CA TYR A 434 -22.00 -0.72 1.92
C TYR A 434 -21.45 -1.96 1.17
N GLU A 435 -21.53 -3.14 1.77
CA GLU A 435 -21.11 -4.40 1.15
C GLU A 435 -22.15 -4.92 0.15
N ARG A 436 -21.80 -4.84 -1.14
CA ARG A 436 -22.72 -5.15 -2.24
C ARG A 436 -22.62 -6.59 -2.74
N TYR A 437 -21.51 -7.27 -2.47
CA TYR A 437 -21.23 -8.61 -2.95
C TYR A 437 -21.21 -9.59 -1.79
N GLN A 438 -21.91 -10.71 -1.96
CA GLN A 438 -22.03 -11.72 -0.91
C GLN A 438 -20.67 -12.31 -0.51
N SER A 439 -19.78 -12.48 -1.49
CA SER A 439 -18.41 -12.96 -1.31
C SER A 439 -17.59 -12.11 -0.33
N VAL A 440 -17.78 -10.79 -0.34
CA VAL A 440 -17.14 -9.86 0.62
C VAL A 440 -17.91 -9.85 1.94
N ARG A 441 -19.24 -9.74 1.86
CA ARG A 441 -20.14 -9.71 3.02
C ARG A 441 -19.91 -10.89 3.96
N ALA A 442 -19.78 -12.10 3.44
CA ALA A 442 -19.56 -13.31 4.23
C ALA A 442 -18.25 -13.25 5.03
N LYS A 443 -17.19 -12.63 4.49
CA LYS A 443 -15.93 -12.40 5.20
C LYS A 443 -16.09 -11.37 6.30
N GLU A 444 -16.68 -10.22 5.99
CA GLU A 444 -16.87 -9.12 6.95
C GLU A 444 -17.83 -9.52 8.08
N MET A 445 -18.84 -10.35 7.81
CA MET A 445 -19.69 -10.97 8.84
C MET A 445 -18.88 -11.90 9.75
N MET A 446 -17.96 -12.68 9.17
CA MET A 446 -17.09 -13.54 9.96
C MET A 446 -16.12 -12.74 10.83
N GLU A 447 -15.57 -11.64 10.29
CA GLU A 447 -14.76 -10.70 11.08
C GLU A 447 -15.55 -10.15 12.27
N ALA A 448 -16.78 -9.68 12.07
CA ALA A 448 -17.61 -9.18 13.16
C ALA A 448 -17.88 -10.23 14.26
N ARG A 449 -18.02 -11.52 13.89
CA ARG A 449 -18.24 -12.60 14.86
C ARG A 449 -17.04 -12.84 15.77
N VAL A 450 -15.83 -12.63 15.26
CA VAL A 450 -14.58 -12.87 16.00
C VAL A 450 -13.99 -11.62 16.63
N ASP A 451 -14.37 -10.42 16.17
CA ASP A 451 -13.88 -9.15 16.68
C ASP A 451 -14.33 -8.89 18.13
N ALA A 452 -13.37 -8.54 18.98
CA ALA A 452 -13.57 -8.26 20.40
C ALA A 452 -14.45 -7.01 20.62
N VAL A 453 -14.46 -6.06 19.69
CA VAL A 453 -15.30 -4.85 19.80
C VAL A 453 -16.81 -5.15 19.80
N PHE A 454 -17.20 -6.37 19.35
CA PHE A 454 -18.57 -6.87 19.35
C PHE A 454 -18.81 -7.98 20.37
N ASP A 455 -17.91 -8.18 21.35
CA ASP A 455 -18.06 -9.18 22.42
C ASP A 455 -19.44 -9.09 23.10
N SER A 456 -19.94 -7.87 23.36
CA SER A 456 -21.24 -7.62 23.99
C SER A 456 -22.45 -8.05 23.14
N LEU A 457 -22.26 -8.26 21.84
CA LEU A 457 -23.32 -8.65 20.90
C LEU A 457 -23.21 -10.12 20.47
N ARG A 458 -22.11 -10.81 20.77
CA ARG A 458 -21.81 -12.12 20.17
C ARG A 458 -22.89 -13.18 20.42
N ALA A 459 -23.53 -13.16 21.60
CA ALA A 459 -24.61 -14.07 21.97
C ALA A 459 -26.02 -13.52 21.65
N ASP A 460 -26.11 -12.31 21.11
CA ASP A 460 -27.37 -11.66 20.78
C ASP A 460 -28.07 -12.38 19.60
N PRO A 461 -29.33 -12.82 19.73
CA PRO A 461 -30.04 -13.49 18.64
C PRO A 461 -30.12 -12.66 17.35
N ALA A 462 -30.25 -11.34 17.46
CA ALA A 462 -30.30 -10.46 16.30
C ALA A 462 -28.93 -10.32 15.64
N PHE A 463 -27.84 -10.30 16.40
CA PHE A 463 -26.48 -10.32 15.85
C PHE A 463 -26.17 -11.64 15.14
N ILE A 464 -26.55 -12.77 15.75
CA ILE A 464 -26.39 -14.11 15.17
C ILE A 464 -27.15 -14.21 13.85
N ALA A 465 -28.41 -13.76 13.82
CA ALA A 465 -29.22 -13.71 12.61
C ALA A 465 -28.64 -12.75 11.56
N LEU A 466 -28.15 -11.58 11.98
CA LEU A 466 -27.55 -10.59 11.08
C LEU A 466 -26.27 -11.11 10.41
N THR A 467 -25.55 -12.03 11.04
CA THR A 467 -24.26 -12.56 10.56
C THR A 467 -24.36 -14.01 10.08
N HIS A 468 -25.57 -14.56 9.89
CA HIS A 468 -25.78 -16.00 9.62
C HIS A 468 -25.05 -16.54 8.39
N GLU A 469 -24.77 -15.69 7.40
CA GLU A 469 -24.05 -16.06 6.17
C GLU A 469 -22.52 -15.90 6.28
N ALA A 470 -21.98 -15.72 7.48
CA ALA A 470 -20.53 -15.70 7.71
C ALA A 470 -19.88 -16.99 7.19
N ASP A 471 -18.69 -16.87 6.60
CA ASP A 471 -18.04 -18.00 5.91
C ASP A 471 -17.48 -19.09 6.84
N GLY A 472 -17.47 -18.85 8.16
CA GLY A 472 -17.06 -19.83 9.18
C GLY A 472 -15.58 -20.18 9.19
N ARG A 473 -14.71 -19.45 8.47
CA ARG A 473 -13.29 -19.84 8.32
C ARG A 473 -12.39 -19.47 9.48
N LEU A 474 -12.79 -18.51 10.30
CA LEU A 474 -12.02 -18.07 11.47
C LEU A 474 -12.46 -18.81 12.74
N PRO A 475 -11.56 -19.10 13.68
CA PRO A 475 -11.94 -19.71 14.94
C PRO A 475 -12.77 -18.73 15.78
N MET A 476 -13.86 -19.21 16.40
CA MET A 476 -14.65 -18.41 17.32
C MET A 476 -13.90 -18.20 18.64
N PRO A 477 -13.91 -16.99 19.23
CA PRO A 477 -13.28 -16.74 20.52
C PRO A 477 -13.93 -17.58 21.63
N MET A 478 -13.13 -18.34 22.38
CA MET A 478 -13.66 -19.31 23.37
C MET A 478 -14.24 -18.67 24.65
N LYS A 479 -13.95 -17.38 24.93
CA LYS A 479 -14.53 -16.57 26.02
C LYS A 479 -14.51 -15.07 25.65
N PRO A 480 -15.41 -14.24 26.20
CA PRO A 480 -15.30 -12.78 26.09
C PRO A 480 -13.96 -12.33 26.68
N MET A 481 -13.24 -11.41 26.04
CA MET A 481 -12.06 -10.81 26.64
C MET A 481 -12.53 -9.93 27.79
N GLY A 482 -12.53 -10.50 29.00
CA GLY A 482 -12.80 -9.74 30.22
C GLY A 482 -11.81 -8.57 30.30
N THR A 483 -12.33 -7.37 30.56
CA THR A 483 -11.54 -6.19 30.90
C THR A 483 -10.52 -6.57 31.97
N ARG A 484 -9.23 -6.66 31.64
CA ARG A 484 -8.15 -6.68 32.63
C ARG A 484 -8.04 -5.28 33.23
N ALA A 485 -9.03 -4.91 34.04
CA ALA A 485 -8.96 -3.76 34.92
C ALA A 485 -8.12 -4.17 36.13
N GLY A 486 -6.96 -3.54 36.28
CA GLY A 486 -6.24 -3.31 37.54
C GLY A 486 -6.01 -4.51 38.46
N ALA A 487 -4.87 -5.18 38.31
CA ALA A 487 -4.21 -5.87 39.42
C ALA A 487 -2.86 -5.19 39.67
N ASN A 488 -2.90 -4.03 40.31
CA ASN A 488 -1.84 -3.50 41.16
C ASN A 488 -2.55 -2.81 42.33
N ARG A 489 -2.72 -3.57 43.41
CA ARG A 489 -2.77 -3.03 44.78
C ARG A 489 -1.45 -3.38 45.43
#